data_AF-A0A1W9X3N2-F1
#
_entry.id   AF-A0A1W9X3N2-F1
#
_cell.length_a   1.000
_cell.length_b   1.000
_cell.length_c   1.000
_cell.angle_alpha   90.00
_cell.angle_beta   90.00
_cell.angle_gamma   90.00
#
_symmetry.space_group_name_H-M   'P 1'
#
loop_
_entity.id
_entity.type
_entity.pdbx_description
1 polymer ?
#
loop_
_entity_poly.entity_id
_entity_poly.type
_entity_poly.pdbx_seq_one_letter_code
_entity_poly.pdbx_strand_id
1 'polypeptide(L)'
;MKFDNLWYDKHPLALALAPLSWLFCVIVGVRRLAYKQGLLTRHHAPVPVIVVGNITVGGTGKTPLVLWLAQFLKQHGFKPGIISRGYGGRAKKWPQLVHANSEPHLVGDEPVLLARHSGCPVAVAPHRLKAVQSLLENNDCNLIISDDGLQHYALHREIEIAVVDEIRRYGNRRSLPAGPLREPVSRLEEVDFIVTKSRKSQANPLLNETGFITTTNRYPVKLGSTDTMPSRDSICRIHPKAFSMLYYTKPLRRVIDDNVSQPLPTLRDHTVHAIAGIGHPAPFFNCLRENGLKLHCHEFPDHHHYCQTDIQFDDNLPVIMTEKDAVKCKPIAGPQHWYLPIEARLPARFGERLLELLS
;
A
#
# COMPACT_ATOMS: atom_id res chain seq x y z
N MET A 1 5.10 24.25 -1.61
CA MET A 1 5.69 23.47 -2.74
C MET A 1 5.41 22.00 -2.48
N LYS A 2 4.68 21.30 -3.36
CA LYS A 2 4.40 19.86 -3.17
C LYS A 2 5.71 19.08 -3.40
N PHE A 3 6.10 18.20 -2.47
CA PHE A 3 7.29 17.33 -2.61
C PHE A 3 7.23 16.48 -3.88
N ASP A 4 6.02 16.17 -4.36
CA ASP A 4 5.83 15.46 -5.61
C ASP A 4 6.52 16.16 -6.80
N ASN A 5 6.48 17.50 -6.88
CA ASN A 5 7.15 18.24 -7.96
C ASN A 5 8.68 18.18 -7.85
N LEU A 6 9.21 18.11 -6.62
CA LEU A 6 10.66 17.98 -6.42
C LEU A 6 11.19 16.60 -6.85
N TRP A 7 10.41 15.56 -6.59
CA TRP A 7 10.83 14.17 -6.74
C TRP A 7 10.47 13.56 -8.09
N TYR A 8 9.39 14.02 -8.71
CA TYR A 8 8.87 13.46 -9.95
C TYR A 8 9.02 14.41 -11.15
N ASP A 9 9.27 15.71 -10.93
CA ASP A 9 9.68 16.64 -11.98
C ASP A 9 11.20 16.91 -11.95
N LYS A 10 11.76 17.42 -13.05
CA LYS A 10 13.19 17.78 -13.16
C LYS A 10 13.52 19.10 -12.44
N HIS A 11 13.17 19.20 -11.16
CA HIS A 11 13.34 20.44 -10.41
C HIS A 11 14.82 20.65 -10.01
N PRO A 12 15.42 21.84 -10.24
CA PRO A 12 16.84 22.09 -9.95
C PRO A 12 17.19 21.97 -8.46
N LEU A 13 16.25 22.22 -7.55
CA LEU A 13 16.43 21.99 -6.12
C LEU A 13 16.77 20.53 -5.77
N ALA A 14 16.36 19.56 -6.59
CA ALA A 14 16.77 18.17 -6.38
C ALA A 14 18.29 17.97 -6.57
N LEU A 15 18.94 18.80 -7.37
CA LEU A 15 20.40 18.78 -7.53
C LEU A 15 21.08 19.40 -6.30
N ALA A 16 20.56 20.51 -5.78
CA ALA A 16 21.08 21.14 -4.57
C ALA A 16 21.00 20.21 -3.34
N LEU A 17 19.96 19.37 -3.26
CA LEU A 17 19.79 18.38 -2.19
C LEU A 17 20.57 17.08 -2.40
N ALA A 18 21.23 16.90 -3.55
CA ALA A 18 21.92 15.65 -3.89
C ALA A 18 23.03 15.24 -2.88
N PRO A 19 23.84 16.17 -2.32
CA PRO A 19 24.84 15.81 -1.30
C PRO A 19 24.21 15.21 -0.05
N LEU A 20 23.07 15.75 0.41
CA LEU A 20 22.33 15.22 1.55
C LEU A 20 21.75 13.84 1.25
N SER A 21 21.28 13.60 0.02
CA SER A 21 20.82 12.28 -0.41
C SER A 21 21.94 11.25 -0.47
N TRP A 22 23.14 11.66 -0.86
CA TRP A 22 24.30 10.77 -0.84
C TRP A 22 24.67 10.37 0.59
N LEU A 23 24.71 11.33 1.51
CA LEU A 23 24.93 11.06 2.93
C LEU A 23 23.86 10.12 3.49
N PHE A 24 22.58 10.37 3.18
CA PHE A 24 21.48 9.49 3.57
C PHE A 24 21.65 8.07 3.02
N CYS A 25 22.02 7.91 1.74
CA CYS A 25 22.32 6.61 1.14
C CYS A 25 23.44 5.88 1.89
N VAL A 26 24.53 6.58 2.23
CA VAL A 26 25.66 6.00 2.97
C VAL A 26 25.19 5.53 4.34
N ILE A 27 24.47 6.36 5.09
CA ILE A 27 23.95 6.00 6.43
C ILE A 27 23.04 4.77 6.36
N VAL A 28 22.09 4.74 5.42
CA VAL A 28 21.17 3.60 5.23
C VAL A 28 21.93 2.35 4.80
N GLY A 29 22.90 2.49 3.89
CA GLY A 29 23.76 1.41 3.40
C GLY A 29 24.62 0.79 4.50
N VAL A 30 25.30 1.64 5.30
CA VAL A 30 26.12 1.20 6.44
C VAL A 30 25.26 0.51 7.49
N ARG A 31 24.12 1.11 7.88
CA ARG A 31 23.20 0.50 8.84
C ARG A 31 22.75 -0.88 8.38
N ARG A 32 22.38 -1.01 7.10
CA ARG A 32 21.96 -2.28 6.51
C ARG A 32 23.09 -3.31 6.48
N LEU A 33 24.30 -2.90 6.10
CA LEU A 33 25.47 -3.77 6.11
C LEU A 33 25.79 -4.24 7.53
N ALA A 34 25.67 -3.37 8.53
CA ALA A 34 25.88 -3.72 9.93
C ALA A 34 24.89 -4.79 10.41
N TYR A 35 23.60 -4.69 10.06
CA TYR A 35 22.67 -5.79 10.31
C TYR A 35 23.01 -7.04 9.50
N LYS A 36 23.40 -6.89 8.21
CA LYS A 36 23.73 -8.01 7.31
C LYS A 36 24.90 -8.85 7.85
N GLN A 37 25.93 -8.18 8.35
CA GLN A 37 27.14 -8.76 8.93
C GLN A 37 26.99 -9.19 10.40
N GLY A 38 25.82 -8.96 11.02
CA GLY A 38 25.58 -9.32 12.42
C GLY A 38 26.21 -8.37 13.45
N LEU A 39 26.72 -7.21 13.03
CA LEU A 39 27.23 -6.17 13.93
C LEU A 39 26.11 -5.52 14.77
N LEU A 40 24.88 -5.52 14.24
CA LEU A 40 23.68 -5.08 14.96
C LEU A 40 22.74 -6.27 15.20
N THR A 41 22.23 -6.37 16.42
CA THR A 41 21.37 -7.47 16.87
C THR A 41 20.07 -7.54 16.09
N ARG A 42 19.80 -8.71 15.52
CA ARG A 42 18.48 -9.08 15.00
C ARG A 42 17.75 -9.88 16.05
N HIS A 43 16.47 -9.61 16.20
CA HIS A 43 15.62 -10.31 17.13
C HIS A 43 14.68 -11.23 16.37
N HIS A 44 14.60 -12.47 16.84
CA HIS A 44 13.76 -13.49 16.25
C HIS A 44 12.42 -13.55 16.97
N ALA A 45 11.34 -13.59 16.18
CA ALA A 45 10.06 -14.03 16.68
C ALA A 45 10.07 -15.57 16.83
N PRO A 46 9.26 -16.15 17.72
CA PRO A 46 9.15 -17.60 17.85
C PRO A 46 8.41 -18.26 16.67
N VAL A 47 7.90 -17.47 15.73
CA VAL A 47 7.16 -17.89 14.52
C VAL A 47 7.70 -17.14 13.30
N PRO A 48 7.56 -17.67 12.08
CA PRO A 48 8.01 -17.00 10.86
C PRO A 48 7.34 -15.65 10.64
N VAL A 49 8.08 -14.71 10.07
CA VAL A 49 7.72 -13.33 9.79
C VAL A 49 7.89 -13.05 8.29
N ILE A 50 6.78 -12.71 7.63
CA ILE A 50 6.75 -12.15 6.28
C ILE A 50 6.72 -10.63 6.39
N VAL A 51 7.64 -9.94 5.73
CA VAL A 51 7.65 -8.48 5.67
C VAL A 51 7.14 -7.97 4.33
N VAL A 52 6.12 -7.13 4.37
CA VAL A 52 5.65 -6.34 3.22
C VAL A 52 6.14 -4.91 3.39
N GLY A 53 6.68 -4.30 2.34
CA GLY A 53 7.01 -2.87 2.40
C GLY A 53 7.32 -2.28 1.04
N ASN A 54 7.78 -1.03 1.02
CA ASN A 54 8.21 -0.36 -0.20
C ASN A 54 9.50 0.43 0.03
N ILE A 55 10.20 0.71 -1.07
CA ILE A 55 11.44 1.48 -1.07
C ILE A 55 11.22 2.97 -1.36
N THR A 56 9.98 3.41 -1.60
CA THR A 56 9.61 4.81 -1.86
C THR A 56 8.82 5.41 -0.70
N VAL A 57 8.73 6.74 -0.62
CA VAL A 57 7.76 7.42 0.25
C VAL A 57 6.41 7.51 -0.46
N GLY A 58 5.33 7.30 0.30
CA GLY A 58 3.94 7.37 -0.18
C GLY A 58 3.21 6.03 -0.22
N GLY A 59 1.92 6.09 -0.57
CA GLY A 59 1.02 4.94 -0.64
C GLY A 59 1.27 4.08 -1.87
N THR A 60 1.95 2.94 -1.69
CA THR A 60 2.28 1.99 -2.77
C THR A 60 1.31 0.82 -2.89
N GLY A 61 0.18 0.83 -2.18
CA GLY A 61 -0.79 -0.27 -2.21
C GLY A 61 -0.35 -1.51 -1.43
N LYS A 62 0.35 -1.33 -0.31
CA LYS A 62 0.73 -2.41 0.62
C LYS A 62 -0.48 -3.06 1.27
N THR A 63 -1.43 -2.26 1.76
CA THR A 63 -2.58 -2.74 2.53
C THR A 63 -3.40 -3.81 1.79
N PRO A 64 -3.75 -3.63 0.49
CA PRO A 64 -4.40 -4.70 -0.27
C PRO A 64 -3.57 -5.99 -0.39
N LEU A 65 -2.24 -5.89 -0.51
CA LEU A 65 -1.37 -7.06 -0.56
C LEU A 65 -1.32 -7.79 0.79
N VAL A 66 -1.24 -7.04 1.90
CA VAL A 66 -1.28 -7.62 3.25
C VAL A 66 -2.61 -8.34 3.49
N LEU A 67 -3.73 -7.75 3.08
CA LEU A 67 -5.05 -8.40 3.14
C LEU A 67 -5.09 -9.69 2.30
N TRP A 68 -4.56 -9.65 1.08
CA TRP A 68 -4.48 -10.82 0.22
C TRP A 68 -3.64 -11.94 0.87
N LEU A 69 -2.46 -11.61 1.39
CA LEU A 69 -1.57 -12.58 2.06
C LEU A 69 -2.25 -13.21 3.27
N ALA A 70 -2.91 -12.41 4.10
CA ALA A 70 -3.62 -12.89 5.28
C ALA A 70 -4.74 -13.88 4.91
N GLN A 71 -5.53 -13.57 3.88
CA GLN A 71 -6.60 -14.45 3.40
C GLN A 71 -6.04 -15.73 2.75
N PHE A 72 -5.03 -15.59 1.89
CA PHE A 72 -4.39 -16.71 1.21
C PHE A 72 -3.77 -17.70 2.20
N LEU A 73 -3.01 -17.20 3.19
CA LEU A 73 -2.37 -18.06 4.19
C LEU A 73 -3.39 -18.74 5.10
N LYS A 74 -4.49 -18.06 5.48
CA LYS A 74 -5.61 -18.68 6.20
C LYS A 74 -6.24 -19.83 5.43
N GLN A 75 -6.44 -19.66 4.13
CA GLN A 75 -6.98 -20.72 3.27
C GLN A 75 -6.06 -21.94 3.19
N HIS A 76 -4.76 -21.76 3.44
CA HIS A 76 -3.75 -22.83 3.49
C HIS A 76 -3.43 -23.29 4.92
N GLY A 77 -4.31 -23.01 5.89
CA GLY A 77 -4.23 -23.55 7.25
C GLY A 77 -3.33 -22.76 8.22
N PHE A 78 -2.72 -21.66 7.79
CA PHE A 78 -1.97 -20.79 8.70
C PHE A 78 -2.91 -19.94 9.57
N LYS A 79 -2.41 -19.50 10.72
CA LYS A 79 -3.05 -18.56 11.65
C LYS A 79 -2.22 -17.27 11.67
N PRO A 80 -2.31 -16.41 10.63
CA PRO A 80 -1.49 -15.22 10.55
C PRO A 80 -1.91 -14.17 11.58
N GLY A 81 -0.93 -13.53 12.20
CA GLY A 81 -1.06 -12.28 12.95
C GLY A 81 -0.47 -11.12 12.16
N ILE A 82 -1.09 -9.94 12.18
CA ILE A 82 -0.59 -8.78 11.44
C ILE A 82 -0.01 -7.76 12.41
N ILE A 83 1.20 -7.28 12.13
CA ILE A 83 1.81 -6.18 12.88
C ILE A 83 2.01 -4.96 11.99
N SER A 84 1.82 -3.77 12.56
CA SER A 84 2.14 -2.51 11.90
C SER A 84 2.74 -1.52 12.91
N ARG A 85 3.21 -0.37 12.42
CA ARG A 85 3.76 0.70 13.28
C ARG A 85 2.69 1.50 14.01
N GLY A 86 1.48 1.55 13.47
CA GLY A 86 0.44 2.49 13.91
C GLY A 86 0.71 3.93 13.47
N TYR A 87 1.18 4.13 12.23
CA TYR A 87 1.48 5.46 11.70
C TYR A 87 0.22 6.36 11.75
N GLY A 88 0.41 7.61 12.18
CA GLY A 88 -0.69 8.56 12.43
C GLY A 88 -1.43 8.36 13.75
N GLY A 89 -1.25 7.21 14.42
CA GLY A 89 -1.83 6.93 15.73
C GLY A 89 -1.16 7.71 16.86
N ARG A 90 -1.95 8.12 17.86
CA ARG A 90 -1.51 8.92 19.02
C ARG A 90 -1.75 8.23 20.37
N ALA A 91 -1.81 6.90 20.39
CA ALA A 91 -1.97 6.14 21.62
C ALA A 91 -0.89 6.51 22.66
N LYS A 92 -1.32 6.69 23.92
CA LYS A 92 -0.44 7.04 25.05
C LYS A 92 0.41 5.86 25.52
N LYS A 93 -0.06 4.62 25.29
CA LYS A 93 0.61 3.39 25.67
C LYS A 93 0.75 2.48 24.45
N TRP A 94 1.90 1.85 24.32
CA TRP A 94 2.21 0.87 23.28
C TRP A 94 2.77 -0.40 23.94
N PRO A 95 2.55 -1.60 23.38
CA PRO A 95 1.78 -1.91 22.16
C PRO A 95 0.27 -1.73 22.32
N GLN A 96 -0.49 -1.78 21.22
CA GLN A 96 -1.95 -1.83 21.22
C GLN A 96 -2.44 -2.95 20.30
N LEU A 97 -3.43 -3.72 20.74
CA LEU A 97 -4.22 -4.58 19.87
C LEU A 97 -5.24 -3.71 19.12
N VAL A 98 -5.48 -4.04 17.85
CA VAL A 98 -6.38 -3.29 16.97
C VAL A 98 -7.60 -4.14 16.66
N HIS A 99 -8.77 -3.58 16.92
CA HIS A 99 -10.07 -4.16 16.62
C HIS A 99 -10.75 -3.39 15.47
N ALA A 100 -11.78 -3.99 14.86
CA ALA A 100 -12.50 -3.40 13.73
C ALA A 100 -13.25 -2.09 14.05
N ASN A 101 -13.47 -1.81 15.34
CA ASN A 101 -14.07 -0.61 15.90
C ASN A 101 -13.07 0.27 16.67
N SER A 102 -11.78 -0.06 16.67
CA SER A 102 -10.76 0.79 17.30
C SER A 102 -10.73 2.16 16.64
N GLU A 103 -10.45 3.18 17.42
CA GLU A 103 -10.43 4.55 16.92
C GLU A 103 -9.16 4.81 16.09
N PRO A 104 -9.28 5.18 14.80
CA PRO A 104 -8.13 5.39 13.92
C PRO A 104 -7.14 6.43 14.44
N HIS A 105 -7.62 7.41 15.21
CA HIS A 105 -6.77 8.46 15.78
C HIS A 105 -5.79 7.91 16.84
N LEU A 106 -6.09 6.78 17.48
CA LEU A 106 -5.22 6.15 18.49
C LEU A 106 -4.21 5.21 17.86
N VAL A 107 -4.66 4.36 16.93
CA VAL A 107 -3.88 3.22 16.43
C VAL A 107 -3.48 3.32 14.95
N GLY A 108 -3.95 4.35 14.25
CA GLY A 108 -3.79 4.53 12.80
C GLY A 108 -4.99 4.02 12.00
N ASP A 109 -5.21 4.57 10.81
CA ASP A 109 -6.29 4.18 9.89
C ASP A 109 -6.01 2.86 9.16
N GLU A 110 -4.79 2.64 8.68
CA GLU A 110 -4.40 1.39 8.00
C GLU A 110 -4.54 0.15 8.90
N PRO A 111 -4.09 0.16 10.19
CA PRO A 111 -4.29 -0.99 11.08
C PRO A 111 -5.76 -1.30 11.37
N VAL A 112 -6.63 -0.29 11.48
CA VAL A 112 -8.08 -0.51 11.66
C VAL A 112 -8.70 -1.15 10.41
N LEU A 113 -8.29 -0.69 9.22
CA LEU A 113 -8.70 -1.29 7.96
C LEU A 113 -8.27 -2.77 7.89
N LEU A 114 -7.02 -3.07 8.27
CA LEU A 114 -6.49 -4.44 8.35
C LEU A 114 -7.29 -5.30 9.33
N ALA A 115 -7.57 -4.81 10.53
CA ALA A 115 -8.34 -5.54 11.55
C ALA A 115 -9.77 -5.85 11.08
N ARG A 116 -10.40 -4.91 10.35
CA ARG A 116 -11.76 -5.10 9.82
C ARG A 116 -11.85 -6.16 8.71
N HIS A 117 -10.85 -6.22 7.82
CA HIS A 117 -10.97 -6.99 6.56
C HIS A 117 -10.15 -8.27 6.50
N SER A 118 -9.10 -8.40 7.32
CA SER A 118 -8.27 -9.61 7.35
C SER A 118 -8.93 -10.76 8.11
N GLY A 119 -9.76 -10.45 9.12
CA GLY A 119 -10.22 -11.42 10.11
C GLY A 119 -9.04 -12.09 10.83
N CYS A 120 -7.94 -11.36 11.02
CA CYS A 120 -6.73 -11.79 11.70
C CYS A 120 -6.47 -10.88 12.91
N PRO A 121 -5.82 -11.37 13.98
CA PRO A 121 -5.33 -10.50 15.04
C PRO A 121 -4.38 -9.44 14.50
N VAL A 122 -4.54 -8.19 14.94
CA VAL A 122 -3.71 -7.06 14.52
C VAL A 122 -3.13 -6.37 15.74
N ALA A 123 -1.83 -6.09 15.73
CA ALA A 123 -1.15 -5.32 16.77
C ALA A 123 -0.31 -4.19 16.18
N VAL A 124 -0.20 -3.10 16.92
CA VAL A 124 0.59 -1.93 16.52
C VAL A 124 1.56 -1.53 17.62
N ALA A 125 2.78 -1.20 17.21
CA ALA A 125 3.78 -0.56 18.07
C ALA A 125 4.88 0.11 17.24
N PRO A 126 5.43 1.26 17.69
CA PRO A 126 6.63 1.83 17.10
C PRO A 126 7.81 0.84 17.08
N HIS A 127 7.91 0.02 18.13
CA HIS A 127 8.88 -1.06 18.22
C HIS A 127 8.24 -2.40 17.82
N ARG A 128 8.52 -2.89 16.60
CA ARG A 128 7.84 -4.07 16.03
C ARG A 128 7.84 -5.31 16.91
N LEU A 129 8.94 -5.62 17.60
CA LEU A 129 8.97 -6.78 18.51
C LEU A 129 7.93 -6.71 19.62
N LYS A 130 7.64 -5.52 20.15
CA LYS A 130 6.60 -5.36 21.18
C LYS A 130 5.21 -5.66 20.60
N ALA A 131 4.97 -5.31 19.34
CA ALA A 131 3.75 -5.70 18.64
C ALA A 131 3.70 -7.22 18.44
N VAL A 132 4.81 -7.86 18.05
CA VAL A 132 4.88 -9.33 17.93
C VAL A 132 4.56 -10.00 19.27
N GLN A 133 5.26 -9.62 20.34
CA GLN A 133 5.08 -10.18 21.68
C GLN A 133 3.62 -10.05 22.14
N SER A 134 3.06 -8.84 22.08
CA SER A 134 1.66 -8.61 22.45
C SER A 134 0.67 -9.40 21.61
N LEU A 135 0.95 -9.60 20.31
CA LEU A 135 0.08 -10.37 19.44
C LEU A 135 0.10 -11.86 19.83
N LEU A 136 1.28 -12.43 20.03
CA LEU A 136 1.48 -13.85 20.36
C LEU A 136 1.06 -14.21 21.80
N GLU A 137 1.17 -13.29 22.76
CA GLU A 137 0.68 -13.50 24.13
C GLU A 137 -0.84 -13.64 24.19
N ASN A 138 -1.56 -13.01 23.25
CA ASN A 138 -3.02 -12.91 23.29
C ASN A 138 -3.71 -13.76 22.21
N ASN A 139 -2.96 -14.37 21.28
CA ASN A 139 -3.53 -15.07 20.14
C ASN A 139 -2.64 -16.25 19.72
N ASP A 140 -3.27 -17.33 19.27
CA ASP A 140 -2.60 -18.50 18.70
C ASP A 140 -2.21 -18.26 17.23
N CYS A 141 -1.24 -17.39 17.01
CA CYS A 141 -0.69 -17.11 15.68
C CYS A 141 0.58 -17.93 15.44
N ASN A 142 0.64 -18.61 14.29
CA ASN A 142 1.79 -19.42 13.87
C ASN A 142 2.64 -18.74 12.77
N LEU A 143 2.27 -17.53 12.36
CA LEU A 143 2.97 -16.73 11.35
C LEU A 143 2.65 -15.25 11.58
N ILE A 144 3.61 -14.37 11.32
CA ILE A 144 3.43 -12.91 11.39
C ILE A 144 3.57 -12.27 10.01
N ILE A 145 2.65 -11.38 9.66
CA ILE A 145 2.75 -10.49 8.49
C ILE A 145 3.04 -9.08 8.98
N SER A 146 4.13 -8.50 8.52
CA SER A 146 4.63 -7.21 8.97
C SER A 146 4.38 -6.14 7.89
N ASP A 147 3.48 -5.21 8.14
CA ASP A 147 3.17 -4.12 7.21
C ASP A 147 4.22 -3.00 7.29
N ASP A 148 4.63 -2.48 6.14
CA ASP A 148 5.67 -1.45 5.93
C ASP A 148 7.04 -1.70 6.59
N GLY A 149 7.53 -2.94 6.55
CA GLY A 149 8.65 -3.40 7.37
C GLY A 149 10.04 -3.41 6.77
N LEU A 150 10.22 -3.11 5.48
CA LEU A 150 11.51 -3.30 4.79
C LEU A 150 12.70 -2.60 5.47
N GLN A 151 12.49 -1.42 6.07
CA GLN A 151 13.54 -0.67 6.77
C GLN A 151 13.75 -1.09 8.24
N HIS A 152 12.99 -2.06 8.76
CA HIS A 152 13.07 -2.52 10.16
C HIS A 152 13.97 -3.75 10.30
N TYR A 153 15.26 -3.58 10.01
CA TYR A 153 16.24 -4.67 10.00
C TYR A 153 16.40 -5.44 11.32
N ALA A 154 16.04 -4.80 12.44
CA ALA A 154 16.12 -5.40 13.77
C ALA A 154 15.15 -6.57 13.98
N LEU A 155 14.06 -6.66 13.19
CA LEU A 155 13.16 -7.81 13.20
C LEU A 155 13.67 -8.82 12.17
N HIS A 156 14.00 -10.03 12.63
CA HIS A 156 14.27 -11.15 11.75
C HIS A 156 13.03 -11.48 10.91
N ARG A 157 13.27 -11.95 9.69
CA ARG A 157 12.23 -12.24 8.71
C ARG A 157 12.73 -13.28 7.72
N GLU A 158 11.84 -14.19 7.38
CA GLU A 158 12.07 -15.31 6.49
C GLU A 158 11.77 -14.91 5.05
N ILE A 159 10.79 -14.01 4.84
CA ILE A 159 10.37 -13.56 3.51
C ILE A 159 10.23 -12.05 3.46
N GLU A 160 10.75 -11.44 2.40
CA GLU A 160 10.60 -10.03 2.07
C GLU A 160 9.84 -9.82 0.74
N ILE A 161 8.80 -8.99 0.80
CA ILE A 161 7.99 -8.61 -0.36
C ILE A 161 8.05 -7.08 -0.53
N ALA A 162 8.64 -6.63 -1.63
CA ALA A 162 8.67 -5.22 -2.00
C ALA A 162 7.51 -4.87 -2.94
N VAL A 163 6.73 -3.86 -2.56
CA VAL A 163 5.66 -3.31 -3.38
C VAL A 163 6.17 -2.08 -4.14
N VAL A 164 6.01 -2.10 -5.46
CA VAL A 164 6.41 -1.03 -6.37
C VAL A 164 5.18 -0.47 -7.08
N ASP A 165 5.03 0.86 -7.04
CA ASP A 165 3.97 1.55 -7.78
C ASP A 165 4.35 1.63 -9.27
N GLU A 166 3.49 1.15 -10.18
CA GLU A 166 3.77 1.13 -11.61
C GLU A 166 3.81 2.54 -12.25
N ILE A 167 3.08 3.50 -11.67
CA ILE A 167 2.92 4.88 -12.20
C ILE A 167 4.07 5.75 -11.70
N ARG A 168 4.28 5.81 -10.37
CA ARG A 168 5.33 6.65 -9.75
C ARG A 168 6.71 6.00 -9.85
N ARG A 169 6.78 4.67 -9.91
CA ARG A 169 8.00 3.86 -9.91
C ARG A 169 9.00 4.36 -8.87
N TYR A 170 10.09 4.96 -9.32
CA TYR A 170 11.23 5.38 -8.49
C TYR A 170 11.46 6.90 -8.51
N GLY A 171 10.55 7.69 -9.09
CA GLY A 171 10.73 9.12 -9.32
C GLY A 171 12.06 9.44 -10.01
N ASN A 172 12.79 10.44 -9.51
CA ASN A 172 14.13 10.80 -10.00
C ASN A 172 15.26 9.81 -9.61
N ARG A 173 14.93 8.65 -9.02
CA ARG A 173 15.84 7.56 -8.61
C ARG A 173 16.85 7.95 -7.53
N ARG A 174 16.65 9.08 -6.84
CA ARG A 174 17.47 9.49 -5.70
C ARG A 174 16.78 9.12 -4.39
N SER A 175 17.58 8.91 -3.35
CA SER A 175 17.08 8.78 -1.99
C SER A 175 16.70 10.12 -1.39
N LEU A 176 15.97 10.07 -0.27
CA LEU A 176 15.64 11.24 0.51
C LEU A 176 16.90 12.05 0.88
N PRO A 177 16.84 13.40 0.92
CA PRO A 177 15.68 14.25 0.62
C PRO A 177 15.54 14.65 -0.87
N ALA A 178 16.56 14.47 -1.71
CA ALA A 178 16.53 14.86 -3.13
C ALA A 178 15.58 14.03 -4.00
N GLY A 179 15.18 12.84 -3.55
CA GLY A 179 14.25 11.97 -4.26
C GLY A 179 13.38 11.16 -3.30
N PRO A 180 12.43 10.37 -3.83
CA PRO A 180 11.41 9.71 -3.03
C PRO A 180 11.88 8.40 -2.39
N LEU A 181 13.11 7.93 -2.65
CA LEU A 181 13.55 6.62 -2.20
C LEU A 181 13.97 6.62 -0.72
N ARG A 182 13.46 5.67 0.05
CA ARG A 182 13.91 5.30 1.40
C ARG A 182 15.16 4.40 1.36
N GLU A 183 15.32 3.65 0.28
CA GLU A 183 16.44 2.75 0.01
C GLU A 183 16.77 2.77 -1.50
N PRO A 184 18.03 2.53 -1.90
CA PRO A 184 18.39 2.49 -3.32
C PRO A 184 17.62 1.41 -4.08
N VAL A 185 17.41 1.60 -5.39
CA VAL A 185 16.66 0.64 -6.24
C VAL A 185 17.28 -0.77 -6.24
N SER A 186 18.61 -0.87 -6.10
CA SER A 186 19.32 -2.15 -5.97
C SER A 186 18.82 -3.01 -4.81
N ARG A 187 18.16 -2.43 -3.81
CA ARG A 187 17.51 -3.16 -2.71
C ARG A 187 16.52 -4.23 -3.19
N LEU A 188 15.89 -4.00 -4.34
CA LEU A 188 14.90 -4.91 -4.92
C LEU A 188 15.51 -6.23 -5.42
N GLU A 189 16.82 -6.30 -5.63
CA GLU A 189 17.50 -7.55 -6.02
C GLU A 189 17.54 -8.54 -4.85
N GLU A 190 17.54 -8.01 -3.62
CA GLU A 190 17.72 -8.76 -2.38
C GLU A 190 16.42 -9.20 -1.72
N VAL A 191 15.25 -8.75 -2.20
CA VAL A 191 13.96 -9.26 -1.69
C VAL A 191 13.58 -10.57 -2.38
N ASP A 192 12.65 -11.33 -1.79
CA ASP A 192 12.16 -12.60 -2.34
C ASP A 192 11.10 -12.36 -3.42
N PHE A 193 10.31 -11.30 -3.28
CA PHE A 193 9.26 -10.93 -4.21
C PHE A 193 9.21 -9.43 -4.47
N ILE A 194 8.93 -9.06 -5.71
CA ILE A 194 8.60 -7.70 -6.15
C ILE A 194 7.16 -7.74 -6.65
N VAL A 195 6.25 -7.03 -5.99
CA VAL A 195 4.86 -6.93 -6.42
C VAL A 195 4.62 -5.55 -7.01
N THR A 196 4.15 -5.53 -8.26
CA THR A 196 3.77 -4.31 -8.96
C THR A 196 2.25 -4.19 -9.01
N LYS A 197 1.73 -2.98 -8.77
CA LYS A 197 0.31 -2.68 -8.96
C LYS A 197 0.05 -2.48 -10.46
N SER A 198 -0.72 -3.37 -11.08
CA SER A 198 -1.15 -3.21 -12.48
C SER A 198 -2.64 -2.95 -12.58
N ARG A 199 -3.04 -1.99 -13.43
CA ARG A 199 -4.46 -1.82 -13.80
C ARG A 199 -4.74 -2.64 -15.04
N LYS A 200 -5.66 -3.60 -14.95
CA LYS A 200 -6.36 -4.05 -16.15
C LYS A 200 -7.38 -2.98 -16.54
N SER A 201 -7.24 -2.45 -17.76
CA SER A 201 -8.39 -1.99 -18.53
C SER A 201 -9.34 -3.18 -18.70
N GLN A 202 -10.65 -2.99 -18.57
CA GLN A 202 -11.68 -4.03 -18.73
C GLN A 202 -11.80 -4.55 -20.19
N ALA A 203 -10.69 -4.79 -20.89
CA ALA A 203 -10.67 -5.46 -22.18
C ALA A 203 -9.88 -6.77 -22.09
N ASN A 204 -10.63 -7.88 -22.09
CA ASN A 204 -10.25 -9.27 -22.30
C ASN A 204 -9.54 -10.09 -21.18
N PRO A 205 -10.09 -11.25 -20.78
CA PRO A 205 -9.51 -12.17 -19.81
C PRO A 205 -8.68 -13.23 -20.52
N LEU A 206 -7.45 -12.91 -20.91
CA LEU A 206 -6.40 -13.93 -21.03
C LEU A 206 -5.23 -13.45 -20.17
N LEU A 207 -5.29 -13.84 -18.89
CA LEU A 207 -4.09 -13.93 -18.07
C LEU A 207 -3.28 -15.05 -18.71
N ASN A 208 -2.25 -14.72 -19.49
CA ASN A 208 -1.29 -15.74 -19.90
C ASN A 208 -0.74 -16.37 -18.61
N GLU A 209 -0.86 -17.69 -18.49
CA GLU A 209 -0.51 -18.53 -17.34
C GLU A 209 0.96 -18.37 -16.87
N THR A 210 1.76 -17.58 -17.56
CA THR A 210 3.20 -17.40 -17.33
C THR A 210 3.56 -16.28 -16.35
N GLY A 211 2.62 -15.40 -15.98
CA GLY A 211 2.86 -14.36 -14.97
C GLY A 211 3.80 -13.21 -15.37
N PHE A 212 4.08 -13.04 -16.68
CA PHE A 212 4.90 -11.94 -17.20
C PHE A 212 4.05 -10.87 -17.89
N ILE A 213 4.39 -9.59 -17.63
CA ILE A 213 3.78 -8.44 -18.32
C ILE A 213 4.44 -8.27 -19.70
N THR A 214 3.67 -8.42 -20.77
CA THR A 214 3.91 -7.73 -22.05
C THR A 214 2.97 -6.52 -22.12
N THR A 215 3.47 -5.32 -21.80
CA THR A 215 2.74 -4.08 -22.02
C THR A 215 2.89 -3.64 -23.47
N THR A 216 2.00 -4.10 -24.34
CA THR A 216 1.65 -3.34 -25.56
C THR A 216 0.61 -2.29 -25.18
N ASN A 217 1.03 -1.13 -24.68
CA ASN A 217 0.24 0.07 -24.96
C ASN A 217 1.10 1.34 -24.95
N ARG A 218 1.20 1.94 -26.14
CA ARG A 218 1.76 3.26 -26.40
C ARG A 218 0.82 4.30 -25.77
N TYR A 219 1.34 5.15 -24.89
CA TYR A 219 0.84 6.52 -24.77
C TYR A 219 1.84 7.44 -25.50
N PRO A 220 1.34 8.47 -26.22
CA PRO A 220 2.15 9.20 -27.17
C PRO A 220 3.10 10.14 -26.42
N VAL A 221 4.38 9.80 -26.40
CA VAL A 221 5.42 10.79 -26.14
C VAL A 221 5.68 11.49 -27.46
N LYS A 222 5.44 12.80 -27.52
CA LYS A 222 5.94 13.66 -28.61
C LYS A 222 7.46 13.47 -28.67
N LEU A 223 7.95 12.77 -29.70
CA LEU A 223 9.37 12.67 -30.00
C LEU A 223 9.84 14.01 -30.57
N GLY A 224 10.54 14.78 -29.74
CA GLY A 224 11.49 15.80 -30.19
C GLY A 224 12.89 15.18 -30.20
N SER A 225 13.42 15.04 -31.41
CA SER A 225 14.80 14.77 -31.87
C SER A 225 15.94 14.57 -30.85
N THR A 226 16.61 13.43 -31.06
CA THR A 226 18.08 13.19 -31.01
C THR A 226 18.84 13.65 -29.77
N ASP A 227 19.07 12.70 -28.85
CA ASP A 227 20.40 12.46 -28.28
C ASP A 227 20.46 11.07 -27.65
N THR A 228 21.50 10.32 -28.00
CA THR A 228 21.77 8.95 -27.56
C THR A 228 22.00 8.90 -26.04
N MET A 229 21.00 8.42 -25.30
CA MET A 229 21.09 8.03 -23.89
C MET A 229 20.92 6.52 -23.74
N PRO A 230 21.64 5.86 -22.81
CA PRO A 230 21.52 4.42 -22.59
C PRO A 230 20.08 4.06 -22.22
N SER A 231 19.57 2.99 -22.84
CA SER A 231 18.16 2.58 -22.80
C SER A 231 17.62 2.48 -21.37
N ARG A 232 16.69 3.38 -21.05
CA ARG A 232 15.95 3.48 -19.78
C ARG A 232 15.02 2.26 -19.60
N ASP A 233 14.91 1.79 -18.35
CA ASP A 233 13.90 0.87 -17.81
C ASP A 233 13.92 -0.62 -18.19
N SER A 234 15.03 -1.29 -17.88
CA SER A 234 15.14 -2.77 -17.99
C SER A 234 14.80 -3.55 -16.71
N ILE A 235 14.48 -2.88 -15.59
CA ILE A 235 14.29 -3.55 -14.28
C ILE A 235 12.92 -4.25 -14.17
N CYS A 236 11.93 -3.82 -14.98
CA CYS A 236 10.65 -4.53 -15.13
C CYS A 236 10.63 -5.49 -16.35
N ARG A 237 11.79 -5.84 -16.91
CA ARG A 237 11.89 -6.98 -17.84
C ARG A 237 11.89 -8.25 -16.99
N ILE A 238 10.86 -9.09 -17.11
CA ILE A 238 10.83 -10.52 -16.69
C ILE A 238 11.72 -10.80 -15.47
N HIS A 239 11.57 -10.04 -14.37
CA HIS A 239 12.37 -10.33 -13.18
C HIS A 239 11.77 -11.59 -12.57
N PRO A 240 12.54 -12.65 -12.30
CA PRO A 240 11.99 -13.94 -11.85
C PRO A 240 11.25 -13.85 -10.51
N LYS A 241 11.49 -12.77 -9.76
CA LYS A 241 10.81 -12.45 -8.50
C LYS A 241 9.65 -11.44 -8.65
N ALA A 242 9.40 -10.92 -9.86
CA ALA A 242 8.38 -9.90 -10.07
C ALA A 242 7.01 -10.50 -10.42
N PHE A 243 5.99 -9.99 -9.74
CA PHE A 243 4.60 -10.38 -9.91
C PHE A 243 3.71 -9.15 -10.06
N SER A 244 2.59 -9.33 -10.76
CA SER A 244 1.58 -8.29 -10.95
C SER A 244 0.40 -8.54 -10.04
N MET A 245 0.05 -7.54 -9.24
CA MET A 245 -1.17 -7.52 -8.46
C MET A 245 -2.20 -6.66 -9.19
N LEU A 246 -3.35 -7.26 -9.45
CA LEU A 246 -4.50 -6.61 -10.09
C LEU A 246 -5.50 -6.17 -9.03
N TYR A 247 -6.13 -5.02 -9.26
CA TYR A 247 -7.22 -4.54 -8.41
C TYR A 247 -8.56 -4.64 -9.11
N TYR A 248 -9.55 -5.08 -8.34
CA TYR A 248 -10.93 -5.16 -8.75
C TYR A 248 -11.78 -4.40 -7.75
N THR A 249 -12.80 -3.71 -8.25
CA THR A 249 -13.80 -3.05 -7.40
C THR A 249 -14.80 -4.07 -6.90
N LYS A 250 -15.15 -3.98 -5.62
CA LYS A 250 -16.33 -4.66 -5.06
C LYS A 250 -17.54 -3.73 -5.14
N PRO A 251 -18.77 -4.24 -4.94
CA PRO A 251 -19.94 -3.38 -4.74
C PRO A 251 -19.67 -2.30 -3.69
N LEU A 252 -20.24 -1.12 -3.89
CA LEU A 252 -20.21 -0.03 -2.91
C LEU A 252 -20.78 -0.54 -1.60
N ARG A 253 -20.19 -0.12 -0.49
CA ARG A 253 -20.66 -0.43 0.87
C ARG A 253 -21.01 0.84 1.60
N ARG A 254 -22.06 0.78 2.42
CA ARG A 254 -22.45 1.93 3.22
C ARG A 254 -21.47 2.09 4.39
N VAL A 255 -21.02 3.32 4.64
CA VAL A 255 -20.00 3.59 5.66
C VAL A 255 -20.48 3.20 7.07
N ILE A 256 -21.76 3.43 7.36
CA ILE A 256 -22.37 3.11 8.66
C ILE A 256 -22.70 1.63 8.85
N ASP A 257 -22.88 0.87 7.77
CA ASP A 257 -23.24 -0.56 7.83
C ASP A 257 -22.65 -1.32 6.62
N ASP A 258 -21.63 -2.15 6.90
CA ASP A 258 -20.91 -2.92 5.89
C ASP A 258 -21.76 -4.03 5.24
N ASN A 259 -22.92 -4.36 5.81
CA ASN A 259 -23.86 -5.33 5.24
C ASN A 259 -24.74 -4.72 4.13
N VAL A 260 -24.87 -3.39 4.11
CA VAL A 260 -25.61 -2.70 3.06
C VAL A 260 -24.67 -2.40 1.90
N SER A 261 -24.94 -3.04 0.77
CA SER A 261 -24.14 -2.88 -0.43
C SER A 261 -24.99 -2.68 -1.69
N GLN A 262 -24.41 -2.02 -2.69
CA GLN A 262 -25.01 -1.86 -4.01
C GLN A 262 -23.94 -1.92 -5.11
N PRO A 263 -24.23 -2.49 -6.29
CA PRO A 263 -23.28 -2.47 -7.41
C PRO A 263 -22.96 -1.04 -7.83
N LEU A 264 -21.69 -0.71 -8.08
CA LEU A 264 -21.30 0.62 -8.58
C LEU A 264 -22.09 1.07 -9.84
N PRO A 265 -22.43 0.17 -10.80
CA PRO A 265 -23.24 0.56 -11.96
C PRO A 265 -24.66 1.04 -11.65
N THR A 266 -25.21 0.84 -10.45
CA THR A 266 -26.55 1.37 -10.11
C THR A 266 -26.57 2.90 -10.07
N LEU A 267 -25.41 3.53 -9.90
CA LEU A 267 -25.23 4.99 -9.89
C LEU A 267 -24.78 5.53 -11.25
N ARG A 268 -24.86 4.74 -12.33
CA ARG A 268 -24.50 5.21 -13.67
C ARG A 268 -25.31 6.46 -14.03
N ASP A 269 -24.65 7.43 -14.64
CA ASP A 269 -25.17 8.74 -15.04
C ASP A 269 -25.63 9.67 -13.89
N HIS A 270 -25.56 9.21 -12.64
CA HIS A 270 -25.84 10.02 -11.45
C HIS A 270 -24.66 10.92 -11.12
N THR A 271 -24.98 12.08 -10.54
CA THR A 271 -23.99 12.97 -9.93
C THR A 271 -23.75 12.57 -8.48
N VAL A 272 -22.48 12.47 -8.08
CA VAL A 272 -22.07 12.11 -6.72
C VAL A 272 -20.93 13.00 -6.22
N HIS A 273 -20.79 13.11 -4.90
CA HIS A 273 -19.60 13.68 -4.28
C HIS A 273 -18.57 12.57 -4.12
N ALA A 274 -17.39 12.74 -4.72
CA ALA A 274 -16.29 11.80 -4.60
C ALA A 274 -15.22 12.36 -3.66
N ILE A 275 -14.95 11.68 -2.56
CA ILE A 275 -14.00 12.11 -1.52
C ILE A 275 -12.77 11.21 -1.52
N ALA A 276 -11.58 11.81 -1.55
CA ALA A 276 -10.33 11.06 -1.44
C ALA A 276 -9.27 11.82 -0.64
N GLY A 277 -8.86 11.24 0.49
CA GLY A 277 -7.79 11.70 1.38
C GLY A 277 -6.59 10.75 1.35
N ILE A 278 -6.05 10.50 0.15
CA ILE A 278 -4.94 9.57 -0.09
C ILE A 278 -3.85 10.24 -0.94
N GLY A 279 -2.60 9.74 -0.84
CA GLY A 279 -1.46 10.34 -1.55
C GLY A 279 -1.57 10.45 -3.07
N HIS A 280 -2.45 9.67 -3.73
CA HIS A 280 -2.73 9.80 -5.16
C HIS A 280 -4.21 9.48 -5.45
N PRO A 281 -5.09 10.50 -5.50
CA PRO A 281 -6.55 10.29 -5.59
C PRO A 281 -7.08 10.09 -7.02
N ALA A 282 -6.35 10.55 -8.06
CA ALA A 282 -6.77 10.44 -9.45
C ALA A 282 -7.19 9.02 -9.91
N PRO A 283 -6.52 7.91 -9.52
CA PRO A 283 -6.98 6.55 -9.78
C PRO A 283 -8.42 6.26 -9.34
N PHE A 284 -8.80 6.76 -8.16
CA PHE A 284 -10.12 6.56 -7.58
C PHE A 284 -11.18 7.34 -8.36
N PHE A 285 -10.94 8.62 -8.64
CA PHE A 285 -11.89 9.42 -9.43
C PHE A 285 -12.04 8.90 -10.86
N ASN A 286 -10.95 8.49 -11.51
CA ASN A 286 -11.02 7.93 -12.86
C ASN A 286 -11.83 6.62 -12.87
N CYS A 287 -11.65 5.76 -11.86
CA CYS A 287 -12.45 4.54 -11.72
C CYS A 287 -13.95 4.85 -11.66
N LEU A 288 -14.37 5.85 -10.89
CA LEU A 288 -15.78 6.23 -10.81
C LEU A 288 -16.30 6.82 -12.15
N ARG A 289 -15.52 7.66 -12.83
CA ARG A 289 -15.87 8.20 -14.16
C ARG A 289 -15.97 7.12 -15.23
N GLU A 290 -15.04 6.16 -15.22
CA GLU A 290 -15.04 5.00 -16.13
C GLU A 290 -16.28 4.11 -15.92
N ASN A 291 -16.88 4.13 -14.73
CA ASN A 291 -18.15 3.48 -14.43
C ASN A 291 -19.39 4.36 -14.74
N GLY A 292 -19.19 5.52 -15.38
CA GLY A 292 -20.26 6.40 -15.87
C GLY A 292 -20.82 7.37 -14.84
N LEU A 293 -20.16 7.59 -13.70
CA LEU A 293 -20.61 8.55 -12.69
C LEU A 293 -20.11 9.97 -13.03
N LYS A 294 -20.94 10.99 -12.76
CA LYS A 294 -20.55 12.41 -12.77
C LYS A 294 -20.09 12.81 -11.38
N LEU A 295 -18.94 13.48 -11.25
CA LEU A 295 -18.29 13.66 -9.95
C LEU A 295 -18.10 15.14 -9.58
N HIS A 296 -18.56 15.51 -8.38
CA HIS A 296 -17.99 16.61 -7.61
C HIS A 296 -16.81 16.06 -6.79
N CYS A 297 -15.57 16.39 -7.19
CA CYS A 297 -14.37 15.81 -6.58
C CYS A 297 -13.88 16.67 -5.41
N HIS A 298 -13.63 16.02 -4.28
CA HIS A 298 -13.10 16.62 -3.06
C HIS A 298 -11.80 15.90 -2.66
N GLU A 299 -10.68 16.59 -2.80
CA GLU A 299 -9.35 16.06 -2.50
C GLU A 299 -8.86 16.58 -1.14
N PHE A 300 -8.45 15.66 -0.29
CA PHE A 300 -7.90 15.95 1.03
C PHE A 300 -6.46 15.42 1.17
N PRO A 301 -5.66 15.96 2.11
CA PRO A 301 -4.35 15.40 2.42
C PRO A 301 -4.42 13.95 2.91
N ASP A 302 -3.33 13.19 2.73
CA ASP A 302 -3.23 11.85 3.31
C ASP A 302 -3.34 11.94 4.84
N HIS A 303 -4.05 11.01 5.46
CA HIS A 303 -4.40 11.02 6.88
C HIS A 303 -5.19 12.27 7.35
N HIS A 304 -5.95 12.93 6.46
CA HIS A 304 -6.86 14.02 6.83
C HIS A 304 -7.83 13.63 7.95
N HIS A 305 -8.04 14.54 8.91
CA HIS A 305 -9.01 14.41 9.99
C HIS A 305 -10.34 15.02 9.54
N TYR A 306 -11.29 14.17 9.15
CA TYR A 306 -12.58 14.61 8.65
C TYR A 306 -13.47 15.18 9.75
N CYS A 307 -14.19 16.25 9.43
CA CYS A 307 -15.34 16.73 10.20
C CYS A 307 -16.64 16.58 9.38
N GLN A 308 -17.79 16.85 10.02
CA GLN A 308 -19.10 16.64 9.38
C GLN A 308 -19.27 17.48 8.10
N THR A 309 -18.78 18.71 8.08
CA THR A 309 -18.85 19.61 6.92
C THR A 309 -17.96 19.15 5.76
N ASP A 310 -16.98 18.27 5.99
CA ASP A 310 -16.14 17.72 4.91
C ASP A 310 -16.88 16.66 4.08
N ILE A 311 -17.92 16.05 4.64
CA ILE A 311 -18.60 14.90 4.03
C ILE A 311 -20.09 15.13 3.79
N GLN A 312 -20.70 16.12 4.44
CA GLN A 312 -22.12 16.46 4.28
C GLN A 312 -22.30 17.68 3.39
N PHE A 313 -23.10 17.53 2.35
CA PHE A 313 -23.39 18.56 1.34
C PHE A 313 -24.90 18.83 1.25
N ASP A 314 -25.28 20.05 0.88
CA ASP A 314 -26.67 20.56 0.94
C ASP A 314 -27.54 20.17 -0.27
N ASP A 315 -27.14 19.17 -1.06
CA ASP A 315 -27.79 18.76 -2.31
C ASP A 315 -28.33 17.32 -2.32
N ASN A 316 -28.27 16.63 -1.17
CA ASN A 316 -28.71 15.24 -0.98
C ASN A 316 -28.06 14.22 -1.93
N LEU A 317 -26.97 14.58 -2.62
CA LEU A 317 -26.28 13.67 -3.51
C LEU A 317 -25.55 12.56 -2.74
N PRO A 318 -25.42 11.35 -3.29
CA PRO A 318 -24.61 10.30 -2.68
C PRO A 318 -23.15 10.75 -2.54
N VAL A 319 -22.52 10.35 -1.44
CA VAL A 319 -21.10 10.61 -1.17
C VAL A 319 -20.35 9.29 -1.26
N ILE A 320 -19.41 9.18 -2.18
CA ILE A 320 -18.55 8.01 -2.36
C ILE A 320 -17.12 8.35 -1.96
N MET A 321 -16.54 7.60 -1.05
CA MET A 321 -15.17 7.79 -0.60
C MET A 321 -14.29 6.55 -0.77
N THR A 322 -12.98 6.72 -0.59
CA THR A 322 -12.08 5.55 -0.51
C THR A 322 -12.35 4.75 0.76
N GLU A 323 -12.01 3.46 0.75
CA GLU A 323 -12.13 2.60 1.94
C GLU A 323 -11.30 3.10 3.13
N LYS A 324 -10.12 3.69 2.87
CA LYS A 324 -9.27 4.30 3.90
C LYS A 324 -9.95 5.52 4.54
N ASP A 325 -10.65 6.32 3.75
CA ASP A 325 -11.39 7.48 4.24
C ASP A 325 -12.66 7.08 5.02
N ALA A 326 -13.35 6.03 4.57
CA ALA A 326 -14.53 5.48 5.25
C ALA A 326 -14.26 5.07 6.70
N VAL A 327 -13.08 4.51 6.98
CA VAL A 327 -12.65 4.16 8.35
C VAL A 327 -12.62 5.39 9.27
N LYS A 328 -12.21 6.54 8.74
CA LYS A 328 -12.14 7.82 9.49
C LYS A 328 -13.50 8.50 9.60
N CYS A 329 -14.32 8.42 8.54
CA CYS A 329 -15.62 9.08 8.47
C CYS A 329 -16.74 8.32 9.19
N LYS A 330 -16.55 7.06 9.59
CA LYS A 330 -17.60 6.23 10.20
C LYS A 330 -18.38 6.89 11.35
N PRO A 331 -17.76 7.60 12.31
CA PRO A 331 -18.48 8.24 13.41
C PRO A 331 -19.39 9.40 12.99
N ILE A 332 -19.12 10.01 11.83
CA ILE A 332 -19.81 11.20 11.33
C ILE A 332 -20.64 10.91 10.07
N ALA A 333 -20.60 9.67 9.57
CA ALA A 333 -21.28 9.27 8.35
C ALA A 333 -22.78 9.04 8.58
N GLY A 334 -23.58 9.41 7.58
CA GLY A 334 -25.01 9.10 7.45
C GLY A 334 -25.33 8.10 6.32
N PRO A 335 -26.62 7.80 6.08
CA PRO A 335 -27.08 6.79 5.12
C PRO A 335 -26.66 7.00 3.66
N GLN A 336 -26.37 8.24 3.27
CA GLN A 336 -25.93 8.64 1.93
C GLN A 336 -24.43 8.44 1.66
N HIS A 337 -23.66 8.03 2.69
CA HIS A 337 -22.21 7.86 2.59
C HIS A 337 -21.84 6.41 2.28
N TRP A 338 -21.11 6.24 1.19
CA TRP A 338 -20.66 4.98 0.64
C TRP A 338 -19.15 4.99 0.48
N TYR A 339 -18.55 3.80 0.44
CA TYR A 339 -17.17 3.64 0.04
C TYR A 339 -17.04 2.55 -1.02
N LEU A 340 -16.00 2.68 -1.85
CA LEU A 340 -15.67 1.71 -2.89
C LEU A 340 -14.55 0.79 -2.40
N PRO A 341 -14.86 -0.46 -2.00
CA PRO A 341 -13.83 -1.40 -1.57
C PRO A 341 -13.05 -1.91 -2.79
N ILE A 342 -11.76 -2.17 -2.58
CA ILE A 342 -10.88 -2.77 -3.59
C ILE A 342 -10.40 -4.14 -3.13
N GLU A 343 -10.34 -5.07 -4.07
CA GLU A 343 -9.78 -6.41 -3.88
C GLU A 343 -8.51 -6.57 -4.70
N ALA A 344 -7.44 -7.04 -4.05
CA ALA A 344 -6.23 -7.47 -4.70
C ALA A 344 -6.36 -8.92 -5.19
N ARG A 345 -5.85 -9.19 -6.40
CA ARG A 345 -5.62 -10.54 -6.89
C ARG A 345 -4.20 -10.66 -7.43
N LEU A 346 -3.51 -11.70 -6.99
CA LEU A 346 -2.20 -12.09 -7.49
C LEU A 346 -2.31 -13.41 -8.29
N PRO A 347 -1.38 -13.67 -9.22
CA PRO A 347 -1.36 -14.93 -9.97
C PRO A 347 -1.10 -16.13 -9.02
N ALA A 348 -1.66 -17.30 -9.34
CA ALA A 348 -1.52 -18.52 -8.53
C ALA A 348 -0.05 -18.86 -8.22
N ARG A 349 0.83 -18.73 -9.23
CA ARG A 349 2.28 -18.93 -9.11
C ARG A 349 2.95 -18.10 -8.01
N PHE A 350 2.41 -16.92 -7.68
CA PHE A 350 2.91 -16.14 -6.53
C PHE A 350 2.65 -16.88 -5.21
N GLY A 351 1.42 -17.39 -5.05
CA GLY A 351 1.02 -18.16 -3.87
C GLY A 351 1.77 -19.48 -3.73
N GLU A 352 1.94 -20.22 -4.83
CA GLU A 352 2.72 -21.47 -4.84
C GLU A 352 4.15 -21.25 -4.33
N ARG A 353 4.86 -20.27 -4.91
CA ARG A 353 6.23 -19.93 -4.49
C ARG A 353 6.30 -19.38 -3.07
N LEU A 354 5.25 -18.69 -2.61
CA LEU A 354 5.19 -18.22 -1.23
C LEU A 354 5.14 -19.41 -0.26
N LEU A 355 4.34 -20.43 -0.56
CA LEU A 355 4.23 -21.63 0.27
C LEU A 355 5.52 -22.46 0.25
N GLU A 356 6.20 -22.56 -0.90
CA GLU A 356 7.51 -23.21 -1.01
C GLU A 356 8.56 -22.59 -0.07
N LEU A 357 8.55 -21.27 0.12
CA LEU A 357 9.48 -20.58 1.03
C LEU A 357 9.09 -20.67 2.51
N LEU A 358 7.84 -21.07 2.80
CA LEU A 358 7.33 -21.26 4.17
C LEU A 358 7.38 -22.72 4.63
N SER A 359 7.64 -23.65 3.72
CA SER A 359 7.81 -25.08 3.97
C SER A 359 9.26 -25.37 4.36
#